data_AF-A0A9P4PZV5-F1
#
_entry.id   AF-A0A9P4PZV5-F1
#
_cell.length_a   1.000
_cell.length_b   1.000
_cell.length_c   1.000
_cell.angle_alpha   90.00
_cell.angle_beta   90.00
_cell.angle_gamma   90.00
#
_symmetry.space_group_name_H-M   'P 1'
#
loop_
_entity.id
_entity.type
_entity.pdbx_description
1 polymer ?
#
loop_
_entity_poly.entity_id
_entity_poly.type
_entity_poly.pdbx_seq_one_letter_code
_entity_poly.pdbx_strand_id
1 'polypeptide(L)'
;MTTLLDRHRTLLNTILQDSLGLQADSCTITEFERAKHSHVYMIQLAHPVSRLRLVRNGSPRPYTSAIPPDTSRLVLRVPKSNVSLEDSVRVRNEVAFLFLARDALSPNDAMLIPRVFVWEDTVSSSLSPGVRWILEEWKDGEVLSLDEIKALDGETQRFVLHQVTRIVKMFQECRLPDGARGFGGLTFDEHGGSRRTYARRTGS
;
A
#
# COMPACT_ATOMS: atom_id res chain seq x y z
N MET A 1 -16.90 -19.43 -16.80
CA MET A 1 -16.93 -18.67 -15.53
C MET A 1 -15.58 -18.01 -15.35
N THR A 2 -15.51 -16.69 -15.26
CA THR A 2 -14.26 -15.95 -15.05
C THR A 2 -13.77 -16.14 -13.61
N THR A 3 -12.52 -16.54 -13.40
CA THR A 3 -11.99 -16.74 -12.04
C THR A 3 -11.73 -15.39 -11.35
N LEU A 4 -11.57 -15.39 -10.02
CA LEU A 4 -11.19 -14.18 -9.28
C LEU A 4 -9.83 -13.64 -9.74
N LEU A 5 -8.88 -14.53 -10.02
CA LEU A 5 -7.57 -14.19 -10.55
C LEU A 5 -7.70 -13.50 -11.92
N ASP A 6 -8.55 -14.02 -12.81
CA ASP A 6 -8.79 -13.40 -14.12
C ASP A 6 -9.37 -11.99 -13.97
N ARG A 7 -10.30 -11.77 -13.03
CA ARG A 7 -10.84 -10.44 -12.74
C ARG A 7 -9.75 -9.46 -12.26
N HIS A 8 -8.87 -9.91 -11.35
CA HIS A 8 -7.78 -9.07 -10.86
C HIS A 8 -6.70 -8.82 -11.92
N ARG A 9 -6.45 -9.77 -12.82
CA ARG A 9 -5.56 -9.56 -13.98
C ARG A 9 -6.12 -8.53 -14.94
N THR A 10 -7.40 -8.60 -15.27
CA THR A 10 -8.07 -7.59 -16.09
C THR A 10 -7.97 -6.21 -15.44
N LEU A 11 -8.28 -6.12 -14.14
CA LEU A 11 -8.13 -4.90 -13.36
C LEU A 11 -6.71 -4.32 -13.46
N LEU A 12 -5.71 -5.16 -13.24
CA LEU A 12 -4.30 -4.76 -13.26
C LEU A 12 -3.90 -4.22 -14.62
N ASN A 13 -4.30 -4.88 -15.70
CA ASN A 13 -4.06 -4.42 -17.07
C ASN A 13 -4.70 -3.05 -17.31
N THR A 14 -5.95 -2.86 -16.88
CA THR A 14 -6.64 -1.56 -16.94
C THR A 14 -5.90 -0.49 -16.16
N ILE A 15 -5.44 -0.77 -14.92
CA ILE A 15 -4.67 0.20 -14.12
C ILE A 15 -3.36 0.58 -14.83
N LEU A 16 -2.61 -0.41 -15.32
CA LEU A 16 -1.33 -0.17 -16.01
C LEU A 16 -1.54 0.68 -17.26
N GLN A 17 -2.55 0.38 -18.06
CA GLN A 17 -2.82 1.09 -19.31
C GLN A 17 -3.44 2.46 -19.08
N ASP A 18 -4.54 2.54 -18.33
CA ASP A 18 -5.35 3.75 -18.24
C ASP A 18 -4.82 4.74 -17.22
N SER A 19 -4.34 4.26 -16.07
CA SER A 19 -3.80 5.13 -15.03
C SER A 19 -2.34 5.51 -15.29
N LEU A 20 -1.53 4.61 -15.88
CA LEU A 20 -0.07 4.79 -15.99
C LEU A 20 0.46 4.85 -17.44
N GLY A 21 -0.33 4.37 -18.41
CA GLY A 21 0.11 4.25 -19.80
C GLY A 21 1.30 3.32 -20.00
N LEU A 22 1.26 2.19 -19.30
CA LEU A 22 2.18 1.07 -19.43
C LEU A 22 1.46 -0.04 -20.22
N GLN A 23 2.17 -0.68 -21.14
CA GLN A 23 1.60 -1.77 -21.95
C GLN A 23 1.49 -3.04 -21.10
N ALA A 24 0.26 -3.51 -20.88
CA ALA A 24 -0.06 -4.64 -20.00
C ALA A 24 0.57 -5.97 -20.46
N ASP A 25 0.75 -6.12 -21.77
CA ASP A 25 1.26 -7.29 -22.50
C ASP A 25 2.71 -7.64 -22.13
N SER A 26 3.35 -6.76 -21.36
CA SER A 26 4.77 -6.80 -21.04
C SER A 26 5.02 -6.96 -19.53
N CYS A 27 4.17 -7.69 -18.80
CA CYS A 27 4.41 -7.96 -17.39
C CYS A 27 4.08 -9.39 -16.97
N THR A 28 4.78 -9.87 -15.94
CA THR A 28 4.44 -11.13 -15.25
C THR A 28 3.82 -10.81 -13.90
N ILE A 29 2.78 -11.58 -13.56
CA ILE A 29 1.99 -11.37 -12.34
C ILE A 29 2.11 -12.62 -11.48
N THR A 30 2.57 -12.43 -10.24
CA THR A 30 2.71 -13.49 -9.24
C THR A 30 1.84 -13.19 -8.04
N GLU A 31 1.00 -14.13 -7.62
CA GLU A 31 0.17 -13.98 -6.41
C GLU A 31 0.95 -14.37 -5.15
N PHE A 32 0.79 -13.60 -4.07
CA PHE A 32 1.29 -13.94 -2.75
C PHE A 32 0.15 -14.54 -1.91
N GLU A 33 0.14 -15.87 -1.79
CA GLU A 33 -0.93 -16.60 -1.10
C GLU A 33 -1.00 -16.34 0.42
N ARG A 34 0.07 -15.82 1.02
CA ARG A 34 0.19 -15.66 2.49
C ARG A 34 -0.60 -14.47 3.06
N ALA A 35 -1.25 -13.65 2.24
CA ALA A 35 -1.95 -12.46 2.70
C ALA A 35 -3.37 -12.78 3.24
N LYS A 36 -3.58 -12.61 4.55
CA LYS A 36 -4.85 -12.95 5.22
C LYS A 36 -6.01 -12.04 4.82
N HIS A 37 -5.76 -10.74 4.70
CA HIS A 37 -6.82 -9.73 4.56
C HIS A 37 -6.92 -9.12 3.15
N SER A 38 -5.96 -9.39 2.27
CA SER A 38 -5.93 -8.86 0.91
C SER A 38 -5.47 -9.95 -0.06
N HIS A 39 -5.86 -9.84 -1.32
CA HIS A 39 -5.13 -10.47 -2.43
C HIS A 39 -3.97 -9.55 -2.79
N VAL A 40 -2.75 -10.11 -2.85
CA VAL A 40 -1.53 -9.33 -3.11
C VAL A 40 -0.84 -9.92 -4.31
N TYR A 41 -0.52 -9.08 -5.28
CA TYR A 41 0.10 -9.46 -6.53
C TYR A 41 1.40 -8.69 -6.74
N MET A 42 2.51 -9.39 -6.98
CA MET A 42 3.71 -8.80 -7.56
C MET A 42 3.49 -8.63 -9.06
N ILE A 43 3.86 -7.47 -9.57
CA ILE A 43 3.90 -7.17 -11.00
C ILE A 43 5.36 -6.94 -11.36
N GLN A 44 5.91 -7.78 -12.22
CA GLN A 44 7.24 -7.58 -12.80
C GLN A 44 7.06 -7.07 -14.22
N LEU A 45 7.50 -5.84 -14.47
CA LEU A 45 7.53 -5.25 -15.80
C LEU A 45 8.68 -5.87 -16.61
N ALA A 46 8.43 -6.16 -17.88
CA ALA A 46 9.44 -6.68 -18.81
C ALA A 46 10.51 -5.62 -19.11
N HIS A 47 10.11 -4.34 -19.10
CA HIS A 47 11.01 -3.21 -19.21
C HIS A 47 10.76 -2.25 -18.06
N PRO A 48 11.82 -1.77 -17.37
CA PRO A 48 11.67 -0.74 -16.37
C PRO A 48 11.01 0.52 -16.93
N VAL A 49 10.33 1.26 -16.06
CA VAL A 49 9.70 2.51 -16.44
C VAL A 49 10.77 3.53 -16.88
N SER A 50 10.73 3.97 -18.14
CA SER A 50 11.81 4.80 -18.73
C SER A 50 11.87 6.25 -18.24
N ARG A 51 10.81 6.75 -17.61
CA ARG A 51 10.70 8.14 -17.13
C ARG A 51 9.74 8.23 -15.97
N LEU A 52 9.85 9.28 -15.15
CA LEU A 52 8.91 9.56 -14.08
C LEU A 52 7.46 9.50 -14.61
N ARG A 53 6.61 8.65 -14.02
CA ARG A 53 5.20 8.51 -14.41
C ARG A 53 4.29 9.10 -13.36
N LEU A 54 3.49 10.06 -13.79
CA LEU A 54 2.34 10.57 -13.07
C LEU A 54 1.09 9.81 -13.52
N VAL A 55 0.08 9.80 -12.66
CA VAL A 55 -1.25 9.30 -13.02
C VAL A 55 -1.78 10.13 -14.20
N ARG A 56 -2.19 9.46 -15.28
CA ARG A 56 -2.59 10.11 -16.55
C ARG A 56 -3.97 10.74 -16.48
N ASN A 57 -4.90 10.07 -15.79
CA ASN A 57 -6.32 10.42 -15.81
C ASN A 57 -6.80 10.76 -14.40
N GLY A 58 -7.27 12.00 -14.22
CA GLY A 58 -7.80 12.51 -12.95
C GLY A 58 -6.81 13.34 -12.13
N SER A 59 -7.31 14.04 -11.11
CA SER A 59 -6.47 14.68 -10.11
C SER A 59 -5.73 13.61 -9.29
N PRO A 60 -4.45 13.81 -8.93
CA PRO A 60 -3.75 12.89 -8.05
C PRO A 60 -4.56 12.66 -6.78
N ARG A 61 -4.83 11.39 -6.47
CA ARG A 61 -5.46 11.04 -5.20
C ARG A 61 -4.51 11.44 -4.05
N PRO A 62 -5.02 11.81 -2.87
CA PRO A 62 -4.18 12.14 -1.73
C PRO A 62 -3.15 11.04 -1.43
N TYR A 63 -2.00 11.48 -0.94
CA TYR A 63 -0.89 10.63 -0.50
C TYR A 63 -0.33 9.67 -1.56
N THR A 64 -0.42 10.07 -2.83
CA THR A 64 0.22 9.36 -3.94
C THR A 64 1.56 9.98 -4.31
N SER A 65 2.44 9.17 -4.88
CA SER A 65 3.74 9.56 -5.44
C SER A 65 3.82 9.18 -6.91
N ALA A 66 4.61 9.92 -7.68
CA ALA A 66 4.99 9.49 -9.02
C ALA A 66 5.80 8.19 -8.98
N ILE A 67 5.65 7.35 -10.01
CA ILE A 67 6.48 6.16 -10.19
C ILE A 67 7.86 6.63 -10.71
N PRO A 68 8.94 6.35 -9.98
CA PRO A 68 10.28 6.75 -10.40
C PRO A 68 10.73 6.00 -11.66
N PRO A 69 11.65 6.57 -12.45
CA PRO A 69 12.37 5.84 -13.48
C PRO A 69 12.99 4.56 -12.93
N ASP A 70 13.24 3.59 -13.80
CA ASP A 70 13.88 2.32 -13.50
C ASP A 70 13.07 1.38 -12.57
N THR A 71 11.84 1.77 -12.23
CA THR A 71 10.90 0.88 -11.53
C THR A 71 10.60 -0.32 -12.41
N SER A 72 10.93 -1.51 -11.93
CA SER A 72 10.69 -2.78 -12.63
C SER A 72 9.66 -3.67 -11.93
N ARG A 73 9.38 -3.41 -10.65
CA ARG A 73 8.44 -4.19 -9.84
C ARG A 73 7.44 -3.29 -9.11
N LEU A 74 6.19 -3.73 -9.08
CA LEU A 74 5.08 -3.07 -8.40
C LEU A 74 4.30 -4.10 -7.56
N VAL A 75 3.52 -3.62 -6.61
CA VAL A 75 2.59 -4.44 -5.83
C VAL A 75 1.17 -3.93 -5.99
N LEU A 76 0.25 -4.81 -6.35
CA LEU A 76 -1.19 -4.55 -6.29
C LEU A 76 -1.78 -5.25 -5.08
N ARG A 77 -2.48 -4.50 -4.23
CA ARG A 77 -3.27 -5.02 -3.11
C ARG A 77 -4.74 -4.81 -3.37
N VAL A 78 -5.51 -5.88 -3.31
CA VAL A 78 -6.98 -5.85 -3.40
C VAL A 78 -7.54 -6.36 -2.06
N PRO A 79 -8.17 -5.51 -1.24
CA PRO A 79 -8.78 -5.95 0.02
C PRO A 79 -9.78 -7.09 -0.22
N LYS A 80 -9.67 -8.17 0.57
CA LYS A 80 -10.69 -9.22 0.63
C LYS A 80 -11.97 -8.64 1.24
N SER A 81 -13.10 -8.90 0.63
CA SER A 81 -14.43 -8.52 1.14
C SER A 81 -14.77 -9.27 2.42
N ASN A 82 -15.53 -8.62 3.32
CA ASN A 82 -16.09 -9.22 4.55
C ASN A 82 -15.04 -9.65 5.58
N VAL A 83 -13.88 -9.00 5.59
CA VAL A 83 -12.80 -9.30 6.53
C VAL A 83 -12.71 -8.26 7.66
N SER A 84 -13.40 -7.12 7.53
CA SER A 84 -13.43 -6.06 8.56
C SER A 84 -14.80 -5.40 8.70
N LEU A 85 -15.04 -4.73 9.84
CA LEU A 85 -16.30 -4.04 10.15
C LEU A 85 -16.55 -2.79 9.28
N GLU A 86 -15.53 -2.22 8.62
CA GLU A 86 -15.67 -1.03 7.76
C GLU A 86 -14.83 -1.14 6.47
N ASP A 87 -15.22 -2.05 5.58
CA ASP A 87 -14.59 -2.21 4.27
C ASP A 87 -14.64 -0.93 3.40
N SER A 88 -15.50 0.03 3.75
CA SER A 88 -15.69 1.31 3.03
C SER A 88 -14.51 2.28 3.15
N VAL A 89 -13.72 2.22 4.22
CA VAL A 89 -12.62 3.16 4.51
C VAL A 89 -11.25 2.51 4.56
N ARG A 90 -11.20 1.19 4.34
CA ARG A 90 -9.99 0.38 4.52
C ARG A 90 -8.82 0.82 3.63
N VAL A 91 -9.09 1.14 2.37
CA VAL A 91 -8.06 1.64 1.45
C VAL A 91 -7.51 2.98 1.94
N ARG A 92 -8.37 3.95 2.27
CA ARG A 92 -7.92 5.24 2.82
C ARG A 92 -7.13 5.07 4.10
N ASN A 93 -7.55 4.15 4.97
CA ASN A 93 -6.83 3.86 6.20
C ASN A 93 -5.41 3.32 5.94
N GLU A 94 -5.25 2.34 5.05
CA GLU A 94 -3.93 1.79 4.71
C GLU A 94 -3.04 2.86 4.04
N VAL A 95 -3.58 3.63 3.09
CA VAL A 95 -2.87 4.74 2.44
C VAL A 95 -2.43 5.81 3.45
N ALA A 96 -3.29 6.19 4.39
CA ALA A 96 -2.97 7.20 5.40
C ALA A 96 -1.88 6.71 6.36
N PHE A 97 -1.93 5.45 6.79
CA PHE A 97 -0.88 4.87 7.63
C PHE A 97 0.46 4.72 6.91
N LEU A 98 0.47 4.35 5.62
CA LEU A 98 1.69 4.33 4.81
C LEU A 98 2.29 5.74 4.69
N PHE A 99 1.46 6.75 4.46
CA PHE A 99 1.90 8.14 4.43
C PHE A 99 2.52 8.56 5.77
N LEU A 100 1.83 8.35 6.88
CA LEU A 100 2.33 8.72 8.21
C LEU A 100 3.59 7.96 8.59
N ALA A 101 3.67 6.65 8.31
CA ALA A 101 4.85 5.86 8.58
C ALA A 101 6.06 6.36 7.77
N ARG A 102 5.83 6.74 6.50
CA ARG A 102 6.88 7.29 5.66
C ARG A 102 7.34 8.67 6.13
N ASP A 103 6.41 9.52 6.57
CA ASP A 103 6.72 10.84 7.14
C ASP A 103 7.51 10.70 8.46
N ALA A 104 7.06 9.82 9.35
CA ALA A 104 7.76 9.49 10.60
C ALA A 104 9.21 9.07 10.36
N LEU A 105 9.45 8.30 9.29
CA LEU A 105 10.78 7.81 8.92
C LEU A 105 11.59 8.76 8.03
N SER A 106 11.01 9.88 7.59
CA SER A 106 11.67 10.87 6.71
C SER A 106 13.03 11.38 7.19
N PRO A 107 13.32 11.54 8.50
CA PRO A 107 14.63 12.00 8.93
C PRO A 107 15.77 11.01 8.65
N ASN A 108 15.44 9.72 8.51
CA ASN A 108 16.44 8.65 8.54
C ASN A 108 16.31 7.67 7.37
N ASP A 109 15.11 7.12 7.15
CA ASP A 109 14.93 5.89 6.38
C ASP A 109 13.53 5.79 5.74
N ALA A 110 12.99 6.90 5.19
CA ALA A 110 11.66 6.91 4.54
C ALA A 110 11.53 5.87 3.41
N MET A 111 12.65 5.39 2.85
CA MET A 111 12.64 4.35 1.82
C MET A 111 12.21 2.98 2.33
N LEU A 112 12.14 2.73 3.65
CA LEU A 112 11.65 1.48 4.22
C LEU A 112 10.15 1.26 4.00
N ILE A 113 9.39 2.35 3.85
CA ILE A 113 7.93 2.29 3.65
C ILE A 113 7.64 2.43 2.15
N PRO A 114 6.83 1.57 1.54
CA PRO A 114 6.53 1.67 0.12
C PRO A 114 5.83 3.00 -0.21
N ARG A 115 6.15 3.56 -1.38
CA ARG A 115 5.34 4.64 -1.95
C ARG A 115 4.03 4.07 -2.47
N VAL A 116 2.94 4.78 -2.25
CA VAL A 116 1.67 4.52 -2.93
C VAL A 116 1.67 5.30 -4.25
N PHE A 117 1.45 4.62 -5.38
CA PHE A 117 1.44 5.26 -6.69
C PHE A 117 0.04 5.69 -7.11
N VAL A 118 -0.94 4.82 -6.90
CA VAL A 118 -2.34 5.09 -7.20
C VAL A 118 -3.22 4.10 -6.42
N TRP A 119 -4.44 4.49 -6.09
CA TRP A 119 -5.38 3.66 -5.34
C TRP A 119 -6.83 4.07 -5.65
N GLU A 120 -7.77 3.15 -5.38
CA GLU A 120 -9.20 3.35 -5.56
C GLU A 120 -9.96 2.73 -4.38
N ASP A 121 -10.89 3.49 -3.80
CA ASP A 121 -11.73 3.07 -2.68
C ASP A 121 -13.23 3.14 -2.99
N THR A 122 -13.60 3.70 -4.14
CA THR A 122 -14.99 3.85 -4.57
C THR A 122 -15.48 2.63 -5.33
N VAL A 123 -16.72 2.21 -5.00
CA VAL A 123 -17.42 1.11 -5.68
C VAL A 123 -17.88 1.54 -7.08
N SER A 124 -18.01 2.85 -7.33
CA SER A 124 -18.51 3.43 -8.58
C SER A 124 -17.40 3.78 -9.59
N SER A 125 -16.16 3.34 -9.38
CA SER A 125 -15.05 3.64 -10.28
C SER A 125 -15.33 3.13 -11.69
N SER A 126 -15.17 4.00 -12.70
CA SER A 126 -15.35 3.63 -14.11
C SER A 126 -14.28 2.66 -14.60
N LEU A 127 -13.10 2.65 -13.98
CA LEU A 127 -12.00 1.74 -14.28
C LEU A 127 -12.29 0.32 -13.79
N SER A 128 -12.95 0.21 -12.63
CA SER A 128 -13.19 -1.08 -11.99
C SER A 128 -14.38 -1.04 -11.04
N PRO A 129 -15.61 -1.17 -11.58
CA PRO A 129 -16.82 -1.15 -10.76
C PRO A 129 -16.75 -2.21 -9.66
N GLY A 130 -16.90 -1.77 -8.41
CA GLY A 130 -16.99 -2.61 -7.24
C GLY A 130 -15.67 -3.14 -6.67
N VAL A 131 -14.51 -2.77 -7.22
CA VAL A 131 -13.22 -3.25 -6.73
C VAL A 131 -12.39 -2.11 -6.16
N ARG A 132 -11.97 -2.27 -4.91
CA ARG A 132 -11.06 -1.36 -4.21
C ARG A 132 -9.65 -1.91 -4.28
N TRP A 133 -8.64 -1.05 -4.40
CA TRP A 133 -7.27 -1.50 -4.58
C TRP A 133 -6.24 -0.41 -4.28
N ILE A 134 -4.99 -0.83 -4.06
CA ILE A 134 -3.81 0.02 -3.89
C ILE A 134 -2.69 -0.52 -4.78
N LEU A 135 -2.09 0.35 -5.59
CA LEU A 135 -0.86 0.06 -6.32
C LEU A 135 0.32 0.79 -5.65
N GLU A 136 1.31 0.04 -5.22
CA GLU A 136 2.44 0.54 -4.41
C GLU A 136 3.79 0.01 -4.89
N GLU A 137 4.85 0.61 -4.36
CA GLU A 137 6.25 0.26 -4.59
C GLU A 137 6.54 -1.17 -4.08
N TRP A 138 7.23 -1.97 -4.88
CA TRP A 138 7.86 -3.20 -4.40
C TRP A 138 9.06 -2.86 -3.52
N LYS A 139 9.11 -3.41 -2.31
CA LYS A 139 10.28 -3.33 -1.43
C LYS A 139 11.04 -4.64 -1.46
N ASP A 140 12.30 -4.58 -1.89
CA ASP A 140 13.22 -5.67 -1.73
C ASP A 140 13.56 -5.90 -0.26
N GLY A 141 13.62 -7.17 0.12
CA GLY A 141 13.94 -7.59 1.46
C GLY A 141 13.53 -9.03 1.70
N GLU A 142 13.94 -9.54 2.85
CA GLU A 142 13.61 -10.88 3.30
C GLU A 142 12.78 -10.79 4.58
N VAL A 143 11.81 -11.70 4.70
CA VAL A 143 11.02 -11.81 5.92
C VAL A 143 11.83 -12.63 6.91
N LEU A 144 12.39 -11.96 7.92
CA LEU A 144 13.06 -12.63 9.02
C LEU A 144 12.03 -13.28 9.94
N SER A 145 12.11 -14.60 10.08
CA SER A 145 11.41 -15.37 11.08
C SER A 145 12.09 -15.23 12.45
N LEU A 146 11.33 -15.54 13.50
CA LEU A 146 11.87 -15.52 14.86
C LEU A 146 13.01 -16.52 15.04
N ASP A 147 12.94 -17.67 14.38
CA ASP A 147 13.97 -18.70 14.49
C ASP A 147 15.25 -18.29 13.76
N GLU A 148 15.14 -17.62 12.60
CA GLU A 148 16.29 -17.01 11.92
C GLU A 148 16.96 -15.96 12.81
N ILE A 149 16.18 -15.06 13.44
CA ILE A 149 16.73 -14.04 14.35
C ILE A 149 17.42 -14.67 15.56
N LYS A 150 16.90 -15.79 16.07
CA LYS A 150 17.52 -16.54 17.19
C LYS A 150 18.78 -17.29 16.79
N ALA A 151 18.92 -17.65 15.52
CA ALA A 151 20.08 -18.36 15.00
C ALA A 151 21.26 -17.43 14.67
N LEU A 152 21.04 -16.11 14.63
CA LEU A 152 22.11 -15.12 14.46
C LEU A 152 23.07 -15.13 15.65
N ASP A 153 24.32 -14.75 15.41
CA ASP A 153 25.27 -14.49 16.49
C ASP A 153 24.80 -13.30 17.35
N GLY A 154 25.32 -13.21 18.58
CA GLY A 154 24.84 -12.22 19.56
C GLY A 154 25.12 -10.76 19.18
N GLU A 155 26.09 -10.48 18.30
CA GLU A 155 26.35 -9.14 17.79
C GLU A 155 25.32 -8.76 16.73
N THR A 156 25.14 -9.62 15.73
CA THR A 156 24.17 -9.41 14.64
C THR A 156 22.74 -9.34 15.19
N GLN A 157 22.39 -10.19 16.14
CA GLN A 157 21.07 -10.15 16.79
C GLN A 157 20.81 -8.80 17.47
N ARG A 158 21.79 -8.26 18.21
CA ARG A 158 21.69 -6.96 18.88
C ARG A 158 21.55 -5.83 17.86
N PHE A 159 22.28 -5.91 16.75
CA PHE A 159 22.19 -4.95 15.66
C PHE A 159 20.77 -4.93 15.05
N VAL A 160 20.20 -6.08 14.71
CA VAL A 160 18.83 -6.19 14.17
C VAL A 160 17.80 -5.64 15.16
N LEU A 161 17.90 -6.02 16.44
CA LEU A 161 17.00 -5.52 17.48
C LEU A 161 17.10 -3.99 17.63
N HIS A 162 18.30 -3.43 17.55
CA HIS A 162 18.50 -1.98 17.58
C HIS A 162 17.86 -1.26 16.39
N GLN A 163 17.91 -1.85 15.18
CA GLN A 163 17.21 -1.28 14.02
C GLN A 163 15.69 -1.28 14.22
N VAL A 164 15.13 -2.39 14.74
CA VAL A 164 13.69 -2.49 15.03
C VAL A 164 13.27 -1.47 16.09
N THR A 165 14.01 -1.34 17.19
CA THR A 165 13.67 -0.37 18.25
C THR A 165 13.74 1.07 17.76
N ARG A 166 14.70 1.39 16.90
CA ARG A 166 14.79 2.72 16.27
C ARG A 166 13.55 3.02 15.42
N ILE A 167 13.11 2.09 14.58
CA ILE A 167 11.90 2.25 13.75
C ILE A 167 10.66 2.42 14.63
N VAL A 168 10.49 1.57 15.66
CA VAL A 168 9.36 1.66 16.60
C VAL A 168 9.34 3.00 17.32
N LYS A 169 10.50 3.47 17.78
CA LYS A 169 10.63 4.77 18.43
C LYS A 169 10.20 5.90 17.51
N MET A 170 10.62 5.88 16.24
CA MET A 170 10.23 6.89 15.26
C MET A 170 8.71 6.91 15.01
N PHE A 171 8.05 5.74 15.00
CA PHE A 171 6.59 5.68 14.92
C PHE A 171 5.90 6.23 16.18
N GLN A 172 6.45 5.97 17.37
CA GLN A 172 5.91 6.48 18.63
C GLN A 172 6.06 8.00 18.78
N GLU A 173 7.12 8.57 18.22
CA GLU A 173 7.41 10.00 18.23
C GLU A 173 6.74 10.76 17.07
N CYS A 174 6.12 10.04 16.13
CA CYS A 174 5.41 10.63 15.00
C CYS A 174 4.28 11.54 15.50
N ARG A 175 4.29 12.80 15.06
CA ARG A 175 3.19 13.73 15.34
C ARG A 175 2.01 13.39 14.43
N LEU A 176 0.87 13.07 15.03
CA LEU A 176 -0.34 12.86 14.27
C LEU A 176 -0.95 14.20 13.83
N PRO A 177 -1.65 14.26 12.68
CA PRO A 177 -2.36 15.45 12.24
C PRO A 177 -3.39 15.91 13.28
N ASP A 178 -3.65 17.22 13.36
CA ASP A 178 -4.58 17.80 14.35
C ASP A 178 -6.00 17.21 14.34
N GLY A 179 -6.43 16.66 13.20
CA GLY A 179 -7.71 15.96 13.02
C GLY A 179 -7.76 14.52 13.57
N ALA A 180 -6.61 13.94 13.94
CA ALA A 180 -6.47 12.58 14.43
C ALA A 180 -6.54 12.50 15.97
N ARG A 181 -7.61 13.07 16.56
CA ARG A 181 -7.80 13.08 18.03
C ARG A 181 -8.53 11.81 18.49
N GLY A 182 -7.76 10.76 18.85
CA GLY A 182 -8.26 9.55 19.53
C GLY A 182 -7.81 8.23 18.88
N PHE A 183 -8.27 7.11 19.45
CA PHE A 183 -7.94 5.76 18.97
C PHE A 183 -8.84 5.32 17.81
N GLY A 184 -8.33 4.52 16.87
CA GLY A 184 -9.10 3.91 15.78
C GLY A 184 -8.41 4.02 14.41
N GLY A 185 -9.21 3.92 13.36
CA GLY A 185 -8.75 4.13 11.98
C GLY A 185 -8.60 5.61 11.63
N LEU A 186 -7.79 5.85 10.61
CA LEU A 186 -7.60 7.15 9.99
C LEU A 186 -8.20 7.11 8.57
N THR A 187 -8.79 8.21 8.16
CA THR A 187 -9.24 8.43 6.78
C THR A 187 -8.90 9.85 6.38
N PHE A 188 -9.27 10.25 5.18
CA PHE A 188 -9.07 11.61 4.69
C PHE A 188 -10.15 11.97 3.68
N ASP A 189 -10.37 13.28 3.52
CA ASP A 189 -11.25 13.81 2.49
C ASP A 189 -10.52 13.97 1.14
N GLU A 190 -11.26 14.41 0.12
CA GLU A 190 -10.76 14.55 -1.25
C GLU A 190 -9.61 15.56 -1.38
N HIS A 191 -9.43 16.43 -0.39
CA HIS A 191 -8.34 17.41 -0.32
C HIS A 191 -7.14 16.91 0.49
N GLY A 192 -7.18 15.67 0.99
CA GLY A 192 -6.12 15.11 1.84
C GLY A 192 -6.16 15.62 3.29
N GLY A 193 -7.26 16.26 3.71
CA GLY A 193 -7.50 16.60 5.10
C GLY A 193 -7.77 15.33 5.90
N SER A 194 -6.90 15.00 6.86
CA SER A 194 -7.05 13.79 7.67
C SER A 194 -8.27 13.90 8.60
N ARG A 195 -9.08 12.84 8.64
CA ARG A 195 -10.28 12.71 9.48
C ARG A 195 -10.32 11.33 10.13
N ARG A 196 -11.06 11.19 11.23
CA ARG A 196 -11.24 9.91 11.94
C ARG A 196 -12.24 9.00 11.24
N THR A 197 -12.08 7.68 11.39
CA THR A 197 -13.17 6.70 11.18
C THR A 197 -13.69 6.18 12.51
N TYR A 198 -15.00 6.33 12.73
CA TYR A 198 -15.69 5.79 13.89
C TYR A 198 -16.14 4.37 13.57
N ALA A 199 -15.69 3.37 14.34
CA ALA A 199 -16.51 2.19 14.52
C ALA A 199 -17.81 2.62 15.22
N ARG A 200 -18.91 2.76 14.47
CA ARG A 200 -20.24 2.79 15.11
C ARG A 200 -20.40 1.47 15.84
N ARG A 201 -20.26 1.49 17.16
CA ARG A 201 -20.98 0.54 18.01
C ARG A 201 -22.47 0.84 17.78
N THR A 202 -23.12 0.12 16.88
CA THR A 202 -24.58 0.00 16.92
C THR A 202 -24.90 -0.86 18.14
N GLY A 203 -24.93 -0.21 19.29
CA GLY A 203 -25.56 -0.74 20.49
C GLY A 203 -26.99 -0.22 20.52
N SER A 204 -27.93 -1.13 20.33
CA SER A 204 -29.28 -1.09 20.88
C SER A 204 -29.65 -2.53 21.21
#